data_AF-A0A0Q9R1Y5-F1
#
_entry.id   AF-A0A0Q9R1Y5-F1
#
_cell.length_a   1.000
_cell.length_b   1.000
_cell.length_c   1.000
_cell.angle_alpha   90.00
_cell.angle_beta   90.00
_cell.angle_gamma   90.00
#
_symmetry.space_group_name_H-M   'P 1'
#
loop_
_entity.id
_entity.type
_entity.pdbx_description
1 polymer ?
#
loop_
_entity_poly.entity_id
_entity_poly.type
_entity_poly.pdbx_seq_one_letter_code
_entity_poly.pdbx_strand_id
1 'polypeptide(L)'
;MKKIKLYSLLSVSSLLFFLSQPAIAQTPPQLEWSTNISSSDSNYNHCYSSANVSEGSLTLAGYSDTENCAGVSRSEINVENISQLSFGWSYYVERDANISVTVSTYEGDLFNITKNGGSDFNYETVIDLPAGYTGPLYFYVDVSAWDNGYGEAKIEQIAFQ
;
A
#
# COMPACT_ATOMS: atom_id res chain seq x y z
N MET A 1 54.15 -49.11 -26.59
CA MET A 1 54.12 -47.65 -26.28
C MET A 1 53.05 -47.06 -27.18
N LYS A 2 52.01 -46.32 -26.81
CA LYS A 2 51.50 -45.69 -25.57
C LYS A 2 49.97 -45.90 -25.54
N LYS A 3 49.40 -46.01 -24.34
CA LYS A 3 47.95 -46.03 -24.06
C LYS A 3 47.37 -44.62 -24.22
N ILE A 4 46.19 -44.48 -24.81
CA ILE A 4 45.23 -43.41 -24.48
C ILE A 4 43.82 -44.04 -24.47
N LYS A 5 43.27 -44.21 -23.27
CA LYS A 5 41.82 -44.26 -23.02
C LYS A 5 41.34 -42.81 -22.97
N LEU A 6 40.07 -42.50 -23.31
CA LEU A 6 39.16 -41.75 -22.44
C LEU A 6 37.75 -41.52 -23.03
N TYR A 7 36.76 -42.03 -22.28
CA TYR A 7 35.35 -41.66 -22.03
C TYR A 7 34.38 -41.12 -23.11
N SER A 8 33.37 -41.95 -23.40
CA SER A 8 31.94 -41.74 -23.11
C SER A 8 31.47 -40.31 -22.79
N LEU A 9 30.63 -39.75 -23.66
CA LEU A 9 29.66 -38.70 -23.33
C LEU A 9 28.29 -39.09 -23.89
N LEU A 10 27.60 -40.00 -23.18
CA LEU A 10 26.14 -40.01 -23.11
C LEU A 10 25.76 -38.97 -22.05
N SER A 11 25.06 -37.90 -22.41
CA SER A 11 24.54 -36.94 -21.43
C SER A 11 23.36 -36.15 -21.98
N VAL A 12 22.17 -36.71 -21.72
CA VAL A 12 20.93 -36.02 -21.34
C VAL A 12 20.55 -34.77 -22.13
N SER A 13 19.75 -34.97 -23.18
CA SER A 13 18.86 -33.93 -23.72
C SER A 13 17.75 -33.64 -22.71
N SER A 14 18.04 -32.83 -21.70
CA SER A 14 17.02 -32.33 -20.77
C SER A 14 16.09 -31.38 -21.52
N LEU A 15 14.81 -31.77 -21.61
CA LEU A 15 13.71 -30.92 -22.01
C LEU A 15 13.74 -29.63 -21.17
N LEU A 16 14.13 -28.52 -21.80
CA LEU A 16 13.84 -27.18 -21.29
C LEU A 16 12.44 -26.79 -21.75
N PHE A 17 11.41 -27.47 -21.22
CA PHE A 17 10.10 -26.84 -21.07
C PHE A 17 10.17 -25.99 -19.82
N PHE A 18 10.76 -24.80 -19.95
CA PHE A 18 10.41 -23.71 -19.05
C PHE A 18 8.94 -23.40 -19.32
N LEU A 19 8.06 -23.97 -18.49
CA LEU A 19 6.74 -23.42 -18.28
C LEU A 19 6.95 -22.03 -17.70
N SER A 20 7.08 -21.02 -18.55
CA SER A 20 6.70 -19.66 -18.17
C SER A 20 5.19 -19.76 -17.89
N GLN A 21 4.83 -20.07 -16.65
CA GLN A 21 3.47 -19.85 -16.22
C GLN A 21 3.19 -18.37 -16.53
N PRO A 22 2.15 -18.06 -17.31
CA PRO A 22 1.74 -16.67 -17.40
C PRO A 22 1.51 -16.23 -15.96
N ALA A 23 2.20 -15.18 -15.53
CA ALA A 23 1.78 -14.44 -14.34
C ALA A 23 0.31 -14.13 -14.60
N ILE A 24 -0.58 -14.85 -13.90
CA ILE A 24 -2.00 -14.54 -13.94
C ILE A 24 -2.01 -13.11 -13.44
N ALA A 25 -2.33 -12.16 -14.32
CA ALA A 25 -2.58 -10.80 -13.92
C ALA A 25 -3.76 -10.88 -12.96
N GLN A 26 -3.46 -10.95 -11.65
CA GLN A 26 -4.47 -10.87 -10.63
C GLN A 26 -5.11 -9.50 -10.85
N THR A 27 -6.41 -9.52 -11.15
CA THR A 27 -7.21 -8.30 -11.16
C THR A 27 -6.90 -7.56 -9.86
N PRO A 28 -6.58 -6.25 -9.91
CA PRO A 28 -6.35 -5.48 -8.71
C PRO A 28 -7.50 -5.72 -7.73
N PRO A 29 -7.20 -5.91 -6.45
CA PRO A 29 -8.24 -6.16 -5.47
C PRO A 29 -9.25 -5.02 -5.45
N GLN A 30 -10.53 -5.35 -5.47
CA GLN A 30 -11.61 -4.37 -5.38
C GLN A 30 -11.73 -3.87 -3.94
N LEU A 31 -10.91 -2.87 -3.61
CA LEU A 31 -10.95 -2.17 -2.34
C LEU A 31 -11.98 -1.04 -2.42
N GLU A 32 -13.05 -1.14 -1.63
CA GLU A 32 -14.00 -0.06 -1.42
C GLU A 32 -13.52 0.83 -0.27
N TRP A 33 -13.31 2.12 -0.54
CA TRP A 33 -12.85 3.07 0.47
C TRP A 33 -14.01 3.89 1.03
N SER A 34 -14.17 3.85 2.35
CA SER A 34 -15.06 4.73 3.11
C SER A 34 -14.26 5.92 3.63
N THR A 35 -14.58 7.12 3.14
CA THR A 35 -13.85 8.35 3.47
C THR A 35 -14.75 9.30 4.25
N ASN A 36 -14.24 9.79 5.38
CA ASN A 36 -14.82 10.87 6.16
C ASN A 36 -13.86 12.07 6.15
N ILE A 37 -14.34 13.23 5.74
CA ILE A 37 -13.55 14.45 5.57
C ILE A 37 -14.16 15.58 6.39
N SER A 38 -13.34 16.32 7.13
CA SER A 38 -13.78 17.55 7.78
C SER A 38 -13.89 18.67 6.73
N SER A 39 -15.08 19.22 6.57
CA SER A 39 -15.27 20.52 5.89
C SER A 39 -15.77 21.55 6.91
N SER A 40 -14.97 22.54 7.24
CA SER A 40 -15.50 23.79 7.79
C SER A 40 -15.75 24.75 6.63
N ASP A 41 -17.01 25.11 6.48
CA ASP A 41 -17.61 26.15 5.62
C ASP A 41 -16.88 26.53 4.31
N SER A 42 -17.51 26.20 3.17
CA SER A 42 -17.10 26.57 1.81
C SER A 42 -16.92 28.07 1.56
N ASN A 43 -17.30 28.93 2.51
CA ASN A 43 -17.22 30.38 2.39
C ASN A 43 -15.97 30.99 3.04
N TYR A 44 -15.25 30.23 3.88
CA TYR A 44 -14.04 30.70 4.56
C TYR A 44 -13.03 29.55 4.60
N ASN A 45 -11.97 29.67 3.78
CA ASN A 45 -10.84 28.75 3.53
C ASN A 45 -10.05 28.26 4.77
N HIS A 46 -10.69 27.86 5.85
CA HIS A 46 -10.01 27.48 7.09
C HIS A 46 -9.72 25.99 7.17
N CYS A 47 -10.48 25.16 6.46
CA CYS A 47 -10.31 23.71 6.46
C CYS A 47 -10.72 23.04 5.15
N TYR A 48 -9.81 22.29 4.54
CA TYR A 48 -10.11 21.49 3.36
C TYR A 48 -9.48 20.10 3.49
N SER A 49 -10.29 19.07 3.31
CA SER A 49 -9.77 17.71 3.10
C SER A 49 -10.38 17.10 1.86
N SER A 50 -9.59 16.29 1.17
CA SER A 50 -9.98 15.68 -0.10
C SER A 50 -9.52 14.23 -0.16
N ALA A 51 -10.29 13.41 -0.85
CA ALA A 51 -9.91 12.05 -1.16
C ALA A 51 -10.07 11.80 -2.65
N ASN A 52 -9.02 11.28 -3.27
CA ASN A 52 -9.08 10.68 -4.60
C ASN A 52 -9.00 9.17 -4.45
N VAL A 53 -10.10 8.50 -4.76
CA VAL A 53 -10.25 7.06 -4.61
C VAL A 53 -10.32 6.43 -5.99
N SER A 54 -9.52 5.40 -6.23
CA SER A 54 -9.67 4.53 -7.39
C SER A 54 -9.48 3.06 -6.99
N GLU A 55 -9.63 2.15 -7.95
CA GLU A 55 -9.52 0.72 -7.68
C GLU A 55 -8.14 0.39 -7.11
N GLY A 56 -8.09 -0.07 -5.86
CA GLY A 56 -6.85 -0.42 -5.17
C GLY A 56 -5.94 0.76 -4.82
N SER A 57 -6.42 2.01 -4.87
CA SER A 57 -5.65 3.15 -4.39
C SER A 57 -6.50 4.26 -3.76
N LEU A 58 -5.85 5.00 -2.86
CA LEU A 58 -6.39 6.16 -2.19
C LEU A 58 -5.29 7.22 -2.10
N THR A 59 -5.65 8.46 -2.40
CA THR A 59 -4.90 9.64 -1.97
C THR A 59 -5.81 10.46 -1.05
N LEU A 60 -5.32 10.81 0.13
CA LEU A 60 -6.04 11.58 1.14
C LEU A 60 -5.18 12.80 1.51
N ALA A 61 -5.77 13.99 1.43
CA ALA A 61 -5.07 15.23 1.76
C ALA A 61 -5.89 16.07 2.74
N GLY A 62 -5.18 16.82 3.58
CA GLY A 62 -5.74 17.76 4.54
C GLY A 62 -4.95 19.06 4.53
N TYR A 63 -5.68 20.17 4.54
CA TYR A 63 -5.17 21.53 4.63
C TYR A 63 -5.94 22.27 5.73
N SER A 64 -5.22 23.07 6.51
CA SER A 64 -5.77 23.95 7.52
C SER A 64 -5.13 25.33 7.42
N ASP A 65 -5.89 26.40 7.66
CA ASP A 65 -5.35 27.74 7.93
C ASP A 65 -5.30 28.02 9.44
N THR A 66 -6.42 27.82 10.16
CA THR A 66 -6.53 28.19 11.59
C THR A 66 -7.09 27.10 12.50
N GLU A 67 -7.71 26.05 11.97
CA GLU A 67 -8.42 25.03 12.76
C GLU A 67 -8.00 23.61 12.39
N ASN A 68 -8.06 22.64 13.30
CA ASN A 68 -7.61 21.29 12.99
C ASN A 68 -8.53 20.60 11.97
N CYS A 69 -7.94 20.14 10.87
CA CYS A 69 -8.59 19.53 9.73
C CYS A 69 -8.18 18.10 9.61
N ALA A 70 -9.13 17.18 9.54
CA ALA A 70 -8.87 15.75 9.45
C ALA A 70 -9.61 15.11 8.27
N GLY A 71 -8.89 14.33 7.49
CA GLY A 71 -9.42 13.34 6.57
C GLY A 71 -9.09 11.95 7.11
N VAL A 72 -10.06 11.06 7.12
CA VAL A 72 -9.88 9.66 7.45
C VAL A 72 -10.49 8.81 6.36
N SER A 73 -9.74 7.86 5.83
CA SER A 73 -10.25 6.90 4.86
C SER A 73 -9.88 5.48 5.25
N ARG A 74 -10.83 4.57 5.05
CA ARG A 74 -10.74 3.18 5.51
C ARG A 74 -11.19 2.25 4.40
N SER A 75 -10.52 1.11 4.26
CA SER A 75 -10.99 0.02 3.41
C SER A 75 -10.83 -1.31 4.13
N GLU A 76 -11.71 -2.25 3.79
CA GLU A 76 -11.69 -3.62 4.27
C GLU A 76 -11.82 -4.55 3.07
N ILE A 77 -11.03 -5.61 3.05
CA ILE A 77 -11.15 -6.66 2.04
C ILE A 77 -10.92 -8.03 2.66
N ASN A 78 -11.74 -9.00 2.27
CA ASN A 78 -11.52 -10.39 2.60
C ASN A 78 -10.65 -11.03 1.52
N VAL A 79 -9.53 -11.62 1.94
CA VAL A 79 -8.60 -12.34 1.08
C VAL A 79 -8.67 -13.83 1.39
N GLU A 80 -8.36 -14.66 0.39
CA GLU A 80 -8.36 -16.12 0.54
C GLU A 80 -7.00 -16.68 0.12
N ASN A 81 -6.43 -17.49 1.01
CA ASN A 81 -5.21 -18.26 0.77
C ASN A 81 -4.05 -17.43 0.21
N ILE A 82 -3.79 -16.28 0.80
CA ILE A 82 -2.65 -15.43 0.46
C ILE A 82 -1.50 -15.68 1.43
N SER A 83 -0.29 -15.36 1.00
CA SER A 83 0.95 -15.49 1.75
C SER A 83 1.72 -14.18 1.82
N GLN A 84 1.40 -13.22 0.95
CA GLN A 84 2.07 -11.94 0.91
C GLN A 84 1.12 -10.82 0.50
N LEU A 85 1.32 -9.65 1.10
CA LEU A 85 0.71 -8.39 0.71
C LEU A 85 1.82 -7.43 0.26
N SER A 86 1.62 -6.77 -0.86
CA SER A 86 2.50 -5.69 -1.34
C SER A 86 1.71 -4.45 -1.68
N PHE A 87 2.27 -3.28 -1.42
CA PHE A 87 1.64 -2.00 -1.75
C PHE A 87 2.68 -0.89 -1.86
N GLY A 88 2.40 0.08 -2.72
CA GLY A 88 3.06 1.38 -2.74
C GLY A 88 2.39 2.31 -1.75
N TRP A 89 3.18 3.17 -1.09
CA TRP A 89 2.64 4.26 -0.31
C TRP A 89 3.56 5.48 -0.36
N SER A 90 2.96 6.65 -0.19
CA SER A 90 3.69 7.89 -0.08
C SER A 90 3.04 8.86 0.90
N TYR A 91 3.84 9.83 1.32
CA TYR A 91 3.35 10.94 2.12
C TYR A 91 4.08 12.21 1.74
N TYR A 92 3.39 13.33 1.96
CA TYR A 92 3.94 14.66 1.88
C TYR A 92 3.41 15.46 3.07
N VAL A 93 4.32 16.15 3.76
CA VAL A 93 3.97 17.09 4.83
C VAL A 93 4.69 18.39 4.52
N GLU A 94 3.95 19.46 4.23
CA GLU A 94 4.56 20.77 4.03
C GLU A 94 4.96 21.36 5.40
N ARG A 95 3.99 21.40 6.32
CA ARG A 95 4.13 21.83 7.71
C ARG A 95 2.89 21.41 8.50
N ASP A 96 3.03 21.39 9.83
CA ASP A 96 1.91 21.37 10.78
C ASP A 96 0.78 20.40 10.42
N ALA A 97 1.17 19.19 10.02
CA ALA A 97 0.27 18.11 9.65
C ALA A 97 0.81 16.78 10.18
N ASN A 98 -0.10 15.85 10.43
CA ASN A 98 0.18 14.49 10.84
C ASN A 98 -0.50 13.51 9.89
N ILE A 99 0.27 12.53 9.42
CA ILE A 99 -0.16 11.47 8.54
C ILE A 99 -0.02 10.14 9.29
N SER A 100 -1.03 9.28 9.21
CA SER A 100 -0.95 7.88 9.61
C SER A 100 -1.38 6.98 8.47
N VAL A 101 -0.59 5.96 8.16
CA VAL A 101 -0.97 4.85 7.26
C VAL A 101 -0.81 3.55 8.03
N THR A 102 -1.90 2.79 8.13
CA THR A 102 -1.94 1.53 8.84
C THR A 102 -2.53 0.44 7.94
N VAL A 103 -1.90 -0.72 7.96
CA VAL A 103 -2.42 -1.96 7.39
C VAL A 103 -2.45 -2.99 8.51
N SER A 104 -3.58 -3.65 8.71
CA SER A 104 -3.76 -4.58 9.83
C SER A 104 -4.63 -5.78 9.47
N THR A 105 -4.57 -6.79 10.34
CA THR A 105 -5.55 -7.88 10.41
C THR A 105 -6.36 -7.73 11.69
N TYR A 106 -7.30 -8.66 11.95
CA TYR A 106 -7.97 -8.74 13.24
C TYR A 106 -7.01 -9.06 14.41
N GLU A 107 -5.81 -9.59 14.14
CA GLU A 107 -4.81 -9.95 15.15
C GLU A 107 -3.93 -8.75 15.55
N GLY A 108 -3.88 -7.71 14.72
CA GLY A 108 -3.14 -6.48 14.99
C GLY A 108 -2.54 -5.83 13.74
N ASP A 109 -1.78 -4.77 13.98
CA ASP A 109 -1.10 -4.00 12.93
C ASP A 109 0.01 -4.84 12.26
N LEU A 110 -0.05 -4.91 10.93
CA LEU A 110 1.01 -5.47 10.09
C LEU A 110 2.01 -4.40 9.66
N PHE A 111 1.51 -3.19 9.43
CA PHE A 111 2.27 -2.01 9.06
C PHE A 111 1.61 -0.79 9.70
N ASN A 112 2.43 0.09 10.28
CA ASN A 112 1.97 1.36 10.83
C ASN A 112 3.09 2.39 10.68
N ILE A 113 2.75 3.54 10.12
CA ILE A 113 3.65 4.68 10.04
C ILE A 113 2.92 5.94 10.44
N THR A 114 3.58 6.80 11.22
CA THR A 114 3.11 8.13 11.56
C THR A 114 4.17 9.16 11.16
N LYS A 115 3.76 10.24 10.50
CA LYS A 115 4.66 11.28 9.97
C LYS A 115 4.14 12.68 10.25
N ASN A 116 4.99 13.54 10.77
CA ASN A 116 4.64 14.91 11.18
C ASN A 116 5.67 15.98 10.76
N GLY A 117 6.56 15.66 9.82
CA GLY A 117 7.64 16.55 9.38
C GLY A 117 8.10 16.23 7.96
N GLY A 118 8.50 17.29 7.24
CA GLY A 118 8.53 17.29 5.77
C GLY A 118 9.56 16.38 5.10
N SER A 119 9.07 15.60 4.14
CA SER A 119 9.66 15.32 2.81
C SER A 119 8.62 14.53 1.98
N ASP A 120 8.80 14.54 0.65
CA ASP A 120 8.12 13.64 -0.30
C ASP A 120 8.86 12.31 -0.34
N PHE A 121 8.14 11.21 -0.12
CA PHE A 121 8.72 9.88 -0.27
C PHE A 121 7.73 8.91 -0.87
N ASN A 122 8.20 8.12 -1.83
CA ASN A 122 7.51 6.95 -2.35
C ASN A 122 8.23 5.69 -1.88
N TYR A 123 7.49 4.78 -1.25
CA TYR A 123 8.00 3.50 -0.77
C TYR A 123 7.14 2.37 -1.34
N GLU A 124 7.79 1.23 -1.57
CA GLU A 124 7.11 -0.05 -1.76
C GLU A 124 7.29 -0.86 -0.48
N THR A 125 6.22 -1.50 -0.02
CA THR A 125 6.23 -2.33 1.18
C THR A 125 5.69 -3.70 0.84
N VAL A 126 6.38 -4.72 1.35
CA VAL A 126 6.01 -6.14 1.23
C VAL A 126 5.91 -6.71 2.63
N ILE A 127 4.81 -7.40 2.92
CA ILE A 127 4.49 -8.00 4.21
C ILE A 127 4.24 -9.49 3.98
N ASP A 128 5.04 -10.32 4.63
CA ASP A 128 4.80 -11.77 4.67
C ASP A 128 3.72 -12.09 5.70
N LEU A 129 2.72 -12.84 5.26
CA LEU A 129 1.59 -13.30 6.07
C LEU A 129 1.79 -14.79 6.43
N PRO A 130 1.09 -15.29 7.47
CA PRO A 130 1.00 -16.72 7.71
C PRO A 130 0.59 -17.47 6.42
N ALA A 131 1.20 -18.62 6.16
CA ALA A 131 0.94 -19.36 4.92
C ALA A 131 -0.55 -19.73 4.79
N GLY A 132 -1.17 -19.30 3.70
CA GLY A 132 -2.59 -19.53 3.42
C GLY A 132 -3.53 -18.63 4.22
N TYR A 133 -3.06 -17.45 4.63
CA TYR A 133 -3.86 -16.45 5.33
C TYR A 133 -5.18 -16.21 4.57
N THR A 134 -6.27 -16.37 5.31
CA THR A 134 -7.64 -16.16 4.84
C THR A 134 -8.38 -15.37 5.90
N GLY A 135 -8.93 -14.22 5.52
CA GLY A 135 -9.57 -13.32 6.47
C GLY A 135 -9.54 -11.86 6.04
N PRO A 136 -9.98 -10.95 6.91
CA PRO A 136 -10.05 -9.54 6.60
C PRO A 136 -8.69 -8.85 6.74
N LEU A 137 -8.35 -8.04 5.73
CA LEU A 137 -7.32 -7.02 5.79
C LEU A 137 -7.96 -5.64 5.87
N TYR A 138 -7.42 -4.81 6.76
CA TYR A 138 -7.88 -3.45 6.97
C TYR A 138 -6.80 -2.47 6.53
N PHE A 139 -7.23 -1.44 5.81
CA PHE A 139 -6.40 -0.31 5.41
C PHE A 139 -6.96 0.96 6.03
N TYR A 140 -6.12 1.73 6.68
CA TYR A 140 -6.49 2.96 7.37
C TYR A 140 -5.50 4.06 7.02
N VAL A 141 -6.02 5.17 6.49
CA VAL A 141 -5.24 6.37 6.19
C VAL A 141 -5.88 7.54 6.91
N ASP A 142 -5.07 8.27 7.68
CA ASP A 142 -5.47 9.44 8.44
C ASP A 142 -4.54 10.58 8.11
N VAL A 143 -5.11 11.74 7.82
CA VAL A 143 -4.40 12.97 7.57
C VAL A 143 -5.04 14.05 8.41
N SER A 144 -4.26 14.66 9.29
CA SER A 144 -4.66 15.85 10.02
C SER A 144 -3.72 17.01 9.74
N ALA A 145 -4.23 18.22 9.66
CA ALA A 145 -3.48 19.45 9.43
C ALA A 145 -4.01 20.56 10.33
N TRP A 146 -3.13 21.43 10.82
CA TRP A 146 -3.46 22.56 11.70
C TRP A 146 -2.52 23.74 11.40
N ASP A 147 -2.83 24.94 11.92
CA ASP A 147 -1.94 26.11 11.90
C ASP A 147 -1.24 26.38 10.54
N ASN A 148 -2.00 26.61 9.46
CA ASN A 148 -1.47 26.77 8.10
C ASN A 148 -0.77 25.51 7.54
N GLY A 149 -1.13 24.35 8.07
CA GLY A 149 -0.57 23.05 7.74
C GLY A 149 -1.15 22.41 6.49
N TYR A 150 -0.36 21.53 5.88
CA TYR A 150 -0.78 20.67 4.79
C TYR A 150 -0.09 19.32 4.86
N GLY A 151 -0.90 18.28 4.69
CA GLY A 151 -0.45 16.90 4.63
C GLY A 151 -1.20 16.12 3.55
N GLU A 152 -0.53 15.16 2.95
CA GLU A 152 -1.10 14.20 2.02
C GLU A 152 -0.51 12.82 2.26
N ALA A 153 -1.33 11.80 2.09
CA ALA A 153 -0.97 10.40 2.16
C ALA A 153 -1.58 9.66 0.97
N LYS A 154 -0.81 8.73 0.41
CA LYS A 154 -1.28 7.87 -0.67
C LYS A 154 -0.92 6.43 -0.37
N ILE A 155 -1.83 5.54 -0.73
CA ILE A 155 -1.61 4.09 -0.80
C ILE A 155 -2.10 3.61 -2.17
N GLU A 156 -1.32 2.79 -2.84
CA GLU A 156 -1.59 2.34 -4.19
C GLU A 156 -0.94 1.00 -4.50
N GLN A 157 -1.19 0.47 -5.70
CA GLN A 157 -0.54 -0.75 -6.19
C GLN A 157 -0.68 -1.93 -5.22
N ILE A 158 -1.81 -1.99 -4.52
CA ILE A 158 -2.09 -3.05 -3.54
C ILE A 158 -2.25 -4.36 -4.31
N ALA A 159 -1.47 -5.38 -3.95
CA ALA A 159 -1.49 -6.70 -4.55
C ALA A 159 -1.33 -7.78 -3.49
N PHE A 160 -1.99 -8.92 -3.72
CA PHE A 160 -2.00 -10.08 -2.84
C PHE A 160 -1.46 -11.32 -3.56
N GLN A 161 -0.51 -12.04 -2.95
CA GLN A 161 0.10 -13.23 -3.54
C GLN A 161 -0.07 -14.45 -2.64
#